data_AF-A0A939IEI2-F1
#
_entry.id   AF-A0A939IEI2-F1
#
_cell.length_a   1.000
_cell.length_b   1.000
_cell.length_c   1.000
_cell.angle_alpha   90.00
_cell.angle_beta   90.00
_cell.angle_gamma   90.00
#
_symmetry.space_group_name_H-M   'P 1'
#
loop_
_entity.id
_entity.type
_entity.pdbx_description
1 polymer ?
#
loop_
_entity_poly.entity_id
_entity_poly.type
_entity_poly.pdbx_seq_one_letter_code
_entity_poly.pdbx_strand_id
1 'polypeptide(L)'
;MIHGFGFLSLSASLVLPWALTGLVQGQKITESLFKDVPQSSTVQEIPLPNRKLISGISTATTYYVSNNGNDRNSGLSTSSAFRTLQRAANLTNPGDTVLIMNGEYKNRPQDGAVLNIKRSGTANAWIKYKAYPGHFPTIQHNTWNGILISNRASYIEINGLEVIGNNAKIDRDYAMSQKDNEDNKFTNGNCISIGEKNKGRSHHINILNNKVHDCGGAGISATEADYVKVDNNTVFNNSWYAVHGCSGISMLNNWSSDNKQGYKIFVTNNRSYNNRMYVPWIVQKRITDGNGIIVDVSKGYRGRVLIANNLTYKNGGSGIHSHDSQHVDIINNTAYLNQQSPEIKKKAKGEIYAGYSSDVKIFNNIMYASPGNAVNSDVKNVNVSYNYNVYSNNSTIKVTGSHDMIADPKFVNASARDFRLKSTSPAINSGLKWSSLTTDFLGNPRVSGYAPDRGAYENR
;
A
#
# COMPACT_ATOMS: atom_id res chain seq x y z
N MET A 1 64.42 -39.17 19.15
CA MET A 1 62.99 -39.06 18.77
C MET A 1 62.92 -38.16 17.55
N ILE A 2 63.29 -38.64 16.34
CA ILE A 2 62.43 -39.33 15.35
C ILE A 2 61.21 -38.45 15.01
N HIS A 3 61.34 -37.53 14.04
CA HIS A 3 60.98 -37.62 12.60
C HIS A 3 59.47 -37.41 12.34
N GLY A 4 59.00 -36.67 11.33
CA GLY A 4 59.68 -36.05 10.19
C GLY A 4 58.70 -35.30 9.27
N PHE A 5 59.29 -34.50 8.37
CA PHE A 5 58.70 -33.91 7.16
C PHE A 5 58.37 -34.98 6.10
N GLY A 6 57.43 -34.70 5.18
CA GLY A 6 57.30 -35.47 3.93
C GLY A 6 56.09 -35.11 3.05
N PHE A 7 56.36 -34.82 1.78
CA PHE A 7 55.51 -34.32 0.69
C PHE A 7 54.85 -35.43 -0.17
N LEU A 8 53.92 -35.01 -1.07
CA LEU A 8 53.45 -35.63 -2.35
C LEU A 8 52.52 -36.87 -2.25
N SER A 9 51.59 -37.23 -3.16
CA SER A 9 50.88 -36.62 -4.32
C SER A 9 49.99 -37.70 -4.99
N LEU A 10 49.04 -37.29 -5.87
CA LEU A 10 48.21 -38.09 -6.83
C LEU A 10 47.12 -39.01 -6.21
N SER A 11 45.90 -39.18 -6.73
CA SER A 11 45.26 -39.06 -8.06
C SER A 11 43.72 -38.96 -7.83
N ALA A 12 42.93 -38.08 -8.44
CA ALA A 12 42.42 -38.01 -9.82
C ALA A 12 41.44 -39.15 -10.23
N SER A 13 40.23 -38.70 -10.64
CA SER A 13 39.34 -39.29 -11.67
C SER A 13 38.36 -40.40 -11.24
N LEU A 14 37.14 -40.57 -11.79
CA LEU A 14 36.14 -39.82 -12.58
C LEU A 14 35.01 -40.86 -12.89
N VAL A 15 33.84 -40.42 -13.36
CA VAL A 15 32.85 -41.20 -14.19
C VAL A 15 31.73 -42.02 -13.51
N LEU A 16 30.52 -41.42 -13.43
CA LEU A 16 29.22 -42.02 -13.82
C LEU A 16 29.27 -42.37 -15.33
N PRO A 17 28.56 -43.35 -15.97
CA PRO A 17 27.08 -43.54 -15.87
C PRO A 17 26.47 -44.90 -16.41
N TRP A 18 25.13 -44.96 -16.63
CA TRP A 18 24.30 -45.84 -17.52
C TRP A 18 23.89 -47.25 -17.01
N ALA A 19 22.78 -47.90 -17.40
CA ALA A 19 21.51 -47.55 -18.06
C ALA A 19 20.57 -48.79 -17.99
N LEU A 20 19.26 -48.53 -17.97
CA LEU A 20 18.08 -49.23 -18.53
C LEU A 20 18.18 -50.69 -19.06
N THR A 21 17.20 -51.52 -18.66
CA THR A 21 16.46 -52.64 -19.37
C THR A 21 16.21 -53.79 -18.38
N GLY A 22 15.17 -54.63 -18.38
CA GLY A 22 13.89 -54.74 -19.07
C GLY A 22 13.18 -56.01 -18.53
N LEU A 23 11.84 -55.93 -18.42
CA LEU A 23 10.82 -56.98 -18.61
C LEU A 23 11.04 -58.45 -18.17
N VAL A 24 10.09 -58.91 -17.32
CA VAL A 24 9.18 -60.07 -17.51
C VAL A 24 9.43 -61.39 -16.77
N GLN A 25 8.29 -61.95 -16.32
CA GLN A 25 7.99 -63.32 -15.82
C GLN A 25 8.50 -63.63 -14.40
N GLY A 26 7.71 -63.94 -13.38
CA GLY A 26 6.35 -64.48 -13.33
C GLY A 26 6.40 -65.95 -12.95
N GLN A 27 6.13 -66.31 -11.68
CA GLN A 27 5.35 -67.52 -11.33
C GLN A 27 5.06 -67.62 -9.82
N LYS A 28 3.83 -68.04 -9.55
CA LYS A 28 3.16 -68.32 -8.27
C LYS A 28 3.73 -69.56 -7.59
N ILE A 29 3.82 -69.59 -6.26
CA ILE A 29 3.69 -70.80 -5.42
C ILE A 29 3.05 -70.36 -4.07
N THR A 30 1.71 -70.44 -3.97
CA THR A 30 0.87 -71.37 -3.17
C THR A 30 0.66 -71.00 -1.69
N GLU A 31 -0.61 -70.80 -1.35
CA GLU A 31 -1.19 -70.66 -0.02
C GLU A 31 -1.08 -71.94 0.83
N SER A 32 -1.06 -71.76 2.16
CA SER A 32 -1.63 -72.75 3.08
C SER A 32 -2.27 -72.08 4.29
N LEU A 33 -3.61 -72.10 4.28
CA LEU A 33 -4.58 -72.20 5.37
C LEU A 33 -4.20 -71.74 6.79
N PHE A 34 -4.95 -70.76 7.32
CA PHE A 34 -5.47 -70.81 8.68
C PHE A 34 -6.95 -70.41 8.74
N LYS A 35 -7.65 -71.09 9.66
CA LYS A 35 -9.09 -71.32 9.81
C LYS A 35 -9.98 -70.08 9.97
N ASP A 36 -11.20 -70.27 9.49
CA ASP A 36 -12.39 -69.43 9.69
C ASP A 36 -12.75 -69.19 11.16
N VAL A 37 -13.12 -67.94 11.46
CA VAL A 37 -14.01 -67.56 12.56
C VAL A 37 -15.12 -66.69 11.96
N PRO A 38 -16.41 -67.04 12.11
CA PRO A 38 -17.48 -66.29 11.48
C PRO A 38 -17.89 -65.09 12.36
N GLN A 39 -17.83 -63.88 11.80
CA GLN A 39 -18.55 -62.73 12.35
C GLN A 39 -19.41 -62.08 11.26
N SER A 40 -20.71 -62.07 11.54
CA SER A 40 -21.81 -61.55 10.71
C SER A 40 -21.54 -60.13 10.21
N SER A 41 -21.57 -59.96 8.88
CA SER A 41 -21.41 -58.68 8.19
C SER A 41 -22.76 -58.13 7.73
N THR A 42 -23.19 -57.01 8.29
CA THR A 42 -24.21 -56.12 7.70
C THR A 42 -23.75 -54.67 7.79
N VAL A 43 -22.96 -54.24 6.80
CA VAL A 43 -22.86 -52.82 6.45
C VAL A 43 -22.88 -52.71 4.93
N GLN A 44 -24.01 -52.22 4.42
CA GLN A 44 -24.18 -51.74 3.06
C GLN A 44 -23.36 -50.45 2.92
N GLU A 45 -22.27 -50.46 2.15
CA GLU A 45 -21.63 -49.22 1.72
C GLU A 45 -22.51 -48.55 0.67
N ILE A 46 -23.10 -47.40 1.01
CA ILE A 46 -23.75 -46.51 0.06
C ILE A 46 -22.65 -45.71 -0.64
N PRO A 47 -22.43 -45.85 -1.97
CA PRO A 47 -21.48 -45.01 -2.68
C PRO A 47 -22.01 -43.58 -2.71
N LEU A 48 -21.27 -42.64 -2.13
CA LEU A 48 -21.59 -41.22 -2.25
C LEU A 48 -21.55 -40.80 -3.74
N PRO A 49 -22.54 -40.05 -4.24
CA PRO A 49 -22.59 -39.68 -5.64
C PRO A 49 -21.43 -38.75 -5.99
N ASN A 50 -20.73 -39.09 -7.07
CA ASN A 50 -19.71 -38.29 -7.73
C ASN A 50 -20.24 -36.87 -8.03
N ARG A 51 -19.97 -35.90 -7.15
CA ARG A 51 -20.18 -34.48 -7.48
C ARG A 51 -19.09 -34.07 -8.46
N LYS A 52 -19.38 -34.19 -9.76
CA LYS A 52 -18.69 -33.42 -10.80
C LYS A 52 -18.88 -31.94 -10.45
N LEU A 53 -17.83 -31.31 -9.92
CA LEU A 53 -17.70 -29.85 -9.88
C LEU A 53 -17.67 -29.37 -11.32
N ILE A 54 -18.84 -28.99 -11.86
CA ILE A 54 -18.90 -28.16 -13.05
C ILE A 54 -18.44 -26.78 -12.59
N SER A 55 -17.12 -26.54 -12.58
CA SER A 55 -16.61 -25.18 -12.54
C SER A 55 -16.96 -24.55 -13.87
N GLY A 56 -18.15 -23.93 -13.95
CA GLY A 56 -18.48 -23.07 -15.07
C GLY A 56 -17.35 -22.04 -15.19
N ILE A 57 -16.60 -22.09 -16.29
CA ILE A 57 -15.65 -21.04 -16.65
C ILE A 57 -16.52 -19.82 -16.97
N SER A 58 -16.86 -19.04 -15.95
CA SER A 58 -17.42 -17.72 -16.16
C SER A 58 -16.32 -16.89 -16.81
N THR A 59 -16.44 -16.65 -18.11
CA THR A 59 -15.54 -15.76 -18.82
C THR A 59 -15.64 -14.37 -18.20
N ALA A 60 -14.50 -13.77 -17.85
CA ALA A 60 -14.44 -12.42 -17.32
C ALA A 60 -15.17 -11.43 -18.24
N THR A 61 -16.11 -10.68 -17.68
CA THR A 61 -16.89 -9.68 -18.42
C THR A 61 -16.22 -8.32 -18.31
N THR A 62 -16.18 -7.59 -19.43
CA THR A 62 -15.78 -6.18 -19.43
C THR A 62 -17.02 -5.30 -19.51
N TYR A 63 -17.22 -4.47 -18.49
CA TYR A 63 -18.26 -3.45 -18.46
C TYR A 63 -17.68 -2.07 -18.80
N TYR A 64 -18.47 -1.24 -19.47
CA TYR A 64 -18.13 0.13 -19.82
C TYR A 64 -19.03 1.11 -19.09
N VAL A 65 -18.45 2.17 -18.53
CA VAL A 65 -19.20 3.27 -17.90
C VAL A 65 -18.82 4.58 -18.60
N SER A 66 -19.82 5.38 -18.97
CA SER A 66 -19.64 6.65 -19.70
C SER A 66 -20.53 7.76 -19.13
N ASN A 67 -20.07 9.01 -19.21
CA ASN A 67 -20.86 10.16 -18.78
C ASN A 67 -22.18 10.31 -19.54
N ASN A 68 -22.22 9.83 -20.79
CA ASN A 68 -23.40 9.85 -21.65
C ASN A 68 -24.10 8.48 -21.73
N GLY A 69 -23.70 7.53 -20.89
CA GLY A 69 -24.28 6.19 -20.84
C GLY A 69 -25.70 6.19 -20.24
N ASN A 70 -26.29 4.99 -20.15
CA ASN A 70 -27.61 4.77 -19.56
C ASN A 70 -27.59 3.46 -18.74
N ASP A 71 -28.07 3.49 -17.50
CA ASP A 71 -28.07 2.31 -16.62
C ASP A 71 -29.03 1.18 -17.08
N ARG A 72 -29.89 1.47 -18.07
CA ARG A 72 -30.70 0.49 -18.80
C ARG A 72 -29.95 -0.24 -19.92
N ASN A 73 -28.78 0.25 -20.34
CA ASN A 73 -27.97 -0.42 -21.35
C ASN A 73 -27.37 -1.73 -20.80
N SER A 74 -26.77 -2.55 -21.66
CA SER A 74 -26.10 -3.79 -21.25
C SER A 74 -24.76 -3.56 -20.55
N GLY A 75 -24.09 -2.43 -20.83
CA GLY A 75 -22.76 -2.12 -20.35
C GLY A 75 -21.64 -2.89 -21.06
N LEU A 76 -21.93 -3.66 -22.13
CA LEU A 76 -20.97 -4.59 -22.74
C LEU A 76 -20.16 -4.01 -23.91
N SER A 77 -20.43 -2.76 -24.29
CA SER A 77 -19.66 -1.99 -25.27
C SER A 77 -19.60 -0.51 -24.89
N THR A 78 -18.71 0.26 -25.52
CA THR A 78 -18.67 1.72 -25.36
C THR A 78 -19.97 2.40 -25.79
N SER A 79 -20.64 1.92 -26.85
CA SER A 79 -21.93 2.42 -27.33
C SER A 79 -23.12 2.04 -26.46
N SER A 80 -22.98 1.02 -25.62
CA SER A 80 -23.99 0.54 -24.68
C SER A 80 -23.53 0.68 -23.22
N ALA A 81 -22.66 1.65 -22.93
CA ALA A 81 -22.11 1.86 -21.59
C ALA A 81 -23.19 2.22 -20.56
N PHE A 82 -22.96 1.82 -19.31
CA PHE A 82 -23.74 2.29 -18.16
C PHE A 82 -23.49 3.79 -17.90
N ARG A 83 -24.43 4.44 -17.21
CA ARG A 83 -24.27 5.84 -16.77
C ARG A 83 -23.46 5.94 -15.48
N THR A 84 -23.72 5.02 -14.54
CA THR A 84 -23.20 5.10 -13.17
C THR A 84 -22.19 3.99 -12.87
N LEU A 85 -21.19 4.34 -12.05
CA LEU A 85 -20.20 3.39 -11.55
C LEU A 85 -20.85 2.30 -10.69
N GLN A 86 -21.83 2.68 -9.86
CA GLN A 86 -22.53 1.76 -8.98
C GLN A 86 -23.33 0.70 -9.75
N ARG A 87 -23.89 1.03 -10.93
CA ARG A 87 -24.58 0.06 -11.77
C ARG A 87 -23.65 -1.07 -12.19
N ALA A 88 -22.43 -0.75 -12.65
CA ALA A 88 -21.43 -1.74 -13.00
C ALA A 88 -20.99 -2.55 -11.77
N ALA A 89 -20.67 -1.88 -10.66
CA ALA A 89 -20.20 -2.52 -9.43
C ALA A 89 -21.20 -3.52 -8.82
N ASN A 90 -22.50 -3.32 -9.05
CA ASN A 90 -23.54 -4.25 -8.61
C ASN A 90 -23.56 -5.57 -9.42
N LEU A 91 -22.93 -5.60 -10.60
CA LEU A 91 -22.95 -6.74 -11.53
C LEU A 91 -21.64 -7.54 -11.55
N THR A 92 -20.50 -6.91 -11.23
CA THR A 92 -19.17 -7.52 -11.37
C THR A 92 -19.02 -8.85 -10.61
N ASN A 93 -18.49 -9.87 -11.26
CA ASN A 93 -18.06 -11.15 -10.71
C ASN A 93 -16.53 -11.28 -10.72
N PRO A 94 -15.94 -12.28 -10.03
CA PRO A 94 -14.50 -12.49 -10.07
C PRO A 94 -13.93 -12.53 -11.50
N GLY A 95 -12.93 -11.69 -11.76
CA GLY A 95 -12.28 -11.54 -13.06
C GLY A 95 -12.79 -10.36 -13.89
N ASP A 96 -13.97 -9.82 -13.57
CA ASP A 96 -14.57 -8.75 -14.35
C ASP A 96 -13.78 -7.45 -14.27
N THR A 97 -13.86 -6.66 -15.35
CA THR A 97 -13.25 -5.34 -15.44
C THR A 97 -14.30 -4.29 -15.78
N VAL A 98 -14.30 -3.19 -15.05
CA VAL A 98 -15.09 -1.98 -15.34
C VAL A 98 -14.14 -0.94 -15.92
N LEU A 99 -14.30 -0.62 -17.21
CA LEU A 99 -13.59 0.44 -17.91
C LEU A 99 -14.40 1.74 -17.87
N ILE A 100 -13.81 2.76 -17.26
CA ILE A 100 -14.46 4.03 -16.97
C ILE A 100 -13.97 5.09 -17.96
N MET A 101 -14.86 5.56 -18.82
CA MET A 101 -14.57 6.55 -19.86
C MET A 101 -14.58 7.98 -19.28
N ASN A 102 -14.22 8.96 -20.10
CA ASN A 102 -14.17 10.36 -19.71
C ASN A 102 -15.53 10.81 -19.19
N GLY A 103 -15.50 11.51 -18.08
CA GLY A 103 -16.72 11.89 -17.39
C GLY A 103 -16.46 12.38 -15.98
N GLU A 104 -17.43 13.13 -15.49
CA GLU A 104 -17.52 13.49 -14.09
C GLU A 104 -18.62 12.63 -13.44
N TYR A 105 -18.22 11.78 -12.50
CA TYR A 105 -19.11 10.86 -11.79
C TYR A 105 -19.31 11.36 -10.37
N LYS A 106 -20.57 11.58 -10.00
CA LYS A 106 -20.97 12.17 -8.71
C LYS A 106 -21.83 11.21 -7.91
N ASN A 107 -21.76 11.35 -6.59
CA ASN A 107 -22.64 10.60 -5.68
C ASN A 107 -24.09 11.02 -5.94
N ARG A 108 -25.02 10.08 -5.76
CA ARG A 108 -26.44 10.41 -5.69
C ARG A 108 -26.70 11.21 -4.41
N PRO A 109 -27.75 12.06 -4.38
CA PRO A 109 -28.15 12.72 -3.14
C PRO A 109 -28.32 11.69 -2.03
N GLN A 110 -27.78 11.97 -0.84
CA GLN A 110 -27.85 11.12 0.35
C GLN A 110 -27.07 9.79 0.28
N ASP A 111 -26.46 9.43 -0.85
CA ASP A 111 -25.57 8.26 -0.93
C ASP A 111 -24.24 8.54 -0.21
N GLY A 112 -23.69 7.52 0.44
CA GLY A 112 -22.45 7.59 1.21
C GLY A 112 -21.18 7.50 0.37
N ALA A 113 -21.27 7.01 -0.86
CA ALA A 113 -20.14 6.97 -1.80
C ALA A 113 -20.57 7.22 -3.25
N VAL A 114 -19.64 7.57 -4.15
CA VAL A 114 -19.90 7.55 -5.60
C VAL A 114 -19.82 6.11 -6.13
N LEU A 115 -18.86 5.35 -5.62
CA LEU A 115 -18.64 3.94 -5.93
C LEU A 115 -18.46 3.15 -4.63
N ASN A 116 -19.44 2.32 -4.30
CA ASN A 116 -19.36 1.38 -3.20
C ASN A 116 -19.19 -0.06 -3.72
N ILE A 117 -18.01 -0.62 -3.47
CA ILE A 117 -17.61 -1.96 -3.92
C ILE A 117 -17.83 -2.93 -2.77
N LYS A 118 -18.78 -3.86 -2.96
CA LYS A 118 -19.18 -4.86 -1.96
C LYS A 118 -18.95 -6.30 -2.41
N ARG A 119 -18.57 -6.49 -3.68
CA ARG A 119 -18.35 -7.81 -4.30
C ARG A 119 -16.85 -8.07 -4.36
N SER A 120 -16.44 -9.31 -4.09
CA SER A 120 -15.03 -9.72 -4.11
C SER A 120 -14.66 -10.39 -5.42
N GLY A 121 -13.40 -10.20 -5.82
CA GLY A 121 -12.73 -11.12 -6.74
C GLY A 121 -12.23 -12.38 -6.02
N THR A 122 -11.31 -13.08 -6.67
CA THR A 122 -10.54 -14.18 -6.08
C THR A 122 -9.05 -13.99 -6.37
N ALA A 123 -8.19 -14.79 -5.73
CA ALA A 123 -6.75 -14.75 -5.93
C ALA A 123 -6.31 -14.82 -7.40
N ASN A 124 -7.06 -15.56 -8.23
CA ASN A 124 -6.77 -15.74 -9.65
C ASN A 124 -7.68 -14.90 -10.58
N ALA A 125 -8.64 -14.16 -10.03
CA ALA A 125 -9.64 -13.42 -10.80
C ALA A 125 -10.08 -12.17 -10.04
N TRP A 126 -9.24 -11.13 -10.07
CA TRP A 126 -9.49 -9.84 -9.42
C TRP A 126 -10.59 -9.06 -10.15
N ILE A 127 -11.41 -8.32 -9.39
CA ILE A 127 -12.32 -7.33 -9.98
C ILE A 127 -11.56 -6.02 -10.15
N LYS A 128 -11.60 -5.42 -11.34
CA LYS A 128 -10.82 -4.24 -11.66
C LYS A 128 -11.72 -3.07 -12.04
N TYR A 129 -11.48 -1.90 -11.46
CA TYR A 129 -12.09 -0.62 -11.84
C TYR A 129 -10.99 0.27 -12.36
N LYS A 130 -10.98 0.52 -13.67
CA LYS A 130 -9.87 1.19 -14.35
C LYS A 130 -10.35 2.29 -15.27
N ALA A 131 -9.56 3.34 -15.43
CA ALA A 131 -9.76 4.25 -16.55
C ALA A 131 -9.69 3.49 -17.88
N TYR A 132 -10.60 3.82 -18.79
CA TYR A 132 -10.53 3.37 -20.17
C TYR A 132 -9.21 3.89 -20.80
N PRO A 133 -8.51 3.12 -21.65
CA PRO A 133 -7.22 3.55 -22.21
C PRO A 133 -7.28 4.93 -22.87
N GLY A 134 -6.42 5.86 -22.42
CA GLY A 134 -6.38 7.24 -22.91
C GLY A 134 -7.42 8.20 -22.31
N HIS A 135 -8.23 7.72 -21.35
CA HIS A 135 -9.23 8.53 -20.66
C HIS A 135 -8.79 8.88 -19.23
N PHE A 136 -9.33 9.97 -18.71
CA PHE A 136 -9.05 10.56 -17.40
C PHE A 136 -10.37 10.85 -16.68
N PRO A 137 -11.09 9.81 -16.21
CA PRO A 137 -12.35 9.99 -15.50
C PRO A 137 -12.15 10.61 -14.12
N THR A 138 -13.08 11.48 -13.75
CA THR A 138 -13.11 12.13 -12.43
C THR A 138 -14.29 11.62 -11.61
N ILE A 139 -14.01 11.20 -10.38
CA ILE A 139 -14.99 10.84 -9.36
C ILE A 139 -15.03 11.99 -8.35
N GLN A 140 -16.08 12.81 -8.41
CA GLN A 140 -16.24 13.94 -7.49
C GLN A 140 -17.29 13.61 -6.43
N HIS A 141 -16.95 13.78 -5.16
CA HIS A 141 -17.89 13.57 -4.05
C HIS A 141 -17.97 14.76 -3.10
N ASN A 142 -19.13 14.88 -2.47
CA ASN A 142 -19.38 15.79 -1.35
C ASN A 142 -20.03 15.08 -0.15
N THR A 143 -19.78 13.78 -0.06
CA THR A 143 -20.30 12.86 0.98
C THR A 143 -19.14 12.11 1.62
N TRP A 144 -19.44 11.07 2.40
CA TRP A 144 -18.49 10.30 3.19
C TRP A 144 -17.31 9.71 2.41
N ASN A 145 -17.52 9.24 1.17
CA ASN A 145 -16.47 8.64 0.38
C ASN A 145 -16.58 8.99 -1.12
N GLY A 146 -15.45 9.09 -1.81
CA GLY A 146 -15.41 8.97 -3.27
C GLY A 146 -15.62 7.52 -3.69
N ILE A 147 -14.69 6.66 -3.27
CA ILE A 147 -14.71 5.21 -3.45
C ILE A 147 -14.64 4.53 -2.08
N LEU A 148 -15.56 3.60 -1.83
CA LEU A 148 -15.59 2.78 -0.62
C LEU A 148 -15.53 1.31 -0.99
N ILE A 149 -14.51 0.60 -0.50
CA ILE A 149 -14.42 -0.86 -0.54
C ILE A 149 -14.92 -1.35 0.82
N SER A 150 -16.13 -1.93 0.86
CA SER A 150 -16.82 -2.32 2.09
C SER A 150 -17.27 -3.78 2.05
N ASN A 151 -17.94 -4.22 3.12
CA ASN A 151 -18.49 -5.58 3.21
C ASN A 151 -17.45 -6.68 2.97
N ARG A 152 -16.22 -6.48 3.45
CA ARG A 152 -15.10 -7.43 3.32
C ARG A 152 -14.68 -7.69 1.85
N ALA A 153 -15.09 -6.82 0.92
CA ALA A 153 -14.71 -6.95 -0.49
C ALA A 153 -13.19 -7.02 -0.63
N SER A 154 -12.71 -8.02 -1.38
CA SER A 154 -11.30 -8.40 -1.47
C SER A 154 -10.93 -8.75 -2.92
N TYR A 155 -9.64 -8.73 -3.26
CA TYR A 155 -9.12 -8.92 -4.63
C TYR A 155 -9.66 -7.86 -5.60
N ILE A 156 -9.46 -6.58 -5.23
CA ILE A 156 -9.95 -5.40 -5.95
C ILE A 156 -8.77 -4.56 -6.45
N GLU A 157 -8.84 -4.11 -7.70
CA GLU A 157 -7.92 -3.11 -8.25
C GLU A 157 -8.67 -1.81 -8.60
N ILE A 158 -8.17 -0.67 -8.13
CA ILE A 158 -8.59 0.68 -8.50
C ILE A 158 -7.42 1.36 -9.22
N ASN A 159 -7.58 1.69 -10.51
CA ASN A 159 -6.45 2.07 -11.36
C ASN A 159 -6.72 3.28 -12.27
N GLY A 160 -5.89 4.31 -12.17
CA GLY A 160 -5.87 5.41 -13.13
C GLY A 160 -7.04 6.39 -13.00
N LEU A 161 -7.67 6.48 -11.84
CA LEU A 161 -8.81 7.37 -11.60
C LEU A 161 -8.38 8.66 -10.92
N GLU A 162 -9.09 9.75 -11.19
CA GLU A 162 -9.03 10.96 -10.37
C GLU A 162 -10.20 10.96 -9.37
N VAL A 163 -9.91 11.07 -8.07
CA VAL A 163 -10.92 11.14 -7.00
C VAL A 163 -10.77 12.48 -6.28
N ILE A 164 -11.85 13.27 -6.28
CA ILE A 164 -11.86 14.65 -5.80
C ILE A 164 -12.93 14.82 -4.72
N GLY A 165 -12.53 15.37 -3.58
CA GLY A 165 -13.45 15.73 -2.51
C GLY A 165 -14.03 17.14 -2.64
N ASN A 166 -14.50 17.66 -1.50
CA ASN A 166 -15.28 18.89 -1.43
C ASN A 166 -14.49 20.12 -0.93
N ASN A 167 -13.18 20.01 -0.69
CA ASN A 167 -12.43 21.07 0.00
C ASN A 167 -12.54 22.43 -0.70
N ALA A 168 -12.43 22.47 -2.02
CA ALA A 168 -12.52 23.71 -2.80
C ALA A 168 -13.88 24.43 -2.69
N LYS A 169 -14.93 23.76 -2.19
CA LYS A 169 -16.28 24.29 -2.03
C LYS A 169 -16.62 24.59 -0.57
N ILE A 170 -15.67 24.38 0.34
CA ILE A 170 -15.86 24.57 1.77
C ILE A 170 -15.09 25.80 2.22
N ASP A 171 -15.84 26.77 2.75
CA ASP A 171 -15.23 27.89 3.44
C ASP A 171 -14.58 27.43 4.77
N ARG A 172 -13.45 28.05 5.12
CA ARG A 172 -12.69 27.65 6.31
C ARG A 172 -13.42 28.00 7.60
N ASP A 173 -14.15 29.11 7.65
CA ASP A 173 -14.91 29.52 8.84
C ASP A 173 -16.11 28.57 9.02
N TYR A 174 -16.76 28.17 7.93
CA TYR A 174 -17.74 27.08 7.99
C TYR A 174 -17.13 25.80 8.54
N ALA A 175 -15.99 25.33 8.01
CA ALA A 175 -15.34 24.12 8.51
C ALA A 175 -15.00 24.21 10.01
N MET A 176 -14.50 25.36 10.46
CA MET A 176 -14.22 25.62 11.88
C MET A 176 -15.48 25.65 12.74
N SER A 177 -16.61 26.14 12.22
CA SER A 177 -17.92 26.09 12.88
C SER A 177 -18.39 24.64 13.13
N GLN A 178 -17.84 23.67 12.39
CA GLN A 178 -18.20 22.25 12.43
C GLN A 178 -17.20 21.41 13.25
N LYS A 179 -16.25 22.03 13.95
CA LYS A 179 -15.17 21.36 14.70
C LYS A 179 -15.62 20.32 15.74
N ASP A 180 -16.88 20.37 16.19
CA ASP A 180 -17.48 19.43 17.14
C ASP A 180 -18.59 18.57 16.50
N ASN A 181 -18.68 18.53 15.16
CA ASN A 181 -19.69 17.77 14.42
C ASN A 181 -19.07 16.60 13.64
N GLU A 182 -19.15 15.39 14.21
CA GLU A 182 -18.66 14.18 13.56
C GLU A 182 -19.54 13.75 12.38
N ASP A 183 -20.82 14.13 12.35
CA ASP A 183 -21.79 13.70 11.34
C ASP A 183 -21.77 14.55 10.05
N ASN A 184 -20.94 15.59 10.01
CA ASN A 184 -20.86 16.45 8.83
C ASN A 184 -20.04 15.79 7.71
N LYS A 185 -20.73 15.07 6.84
CA LYS A 185 -20.14 14.44 5.64
C LYS A 185 -19.44 15.41 4.69
N PHE A 186 -19.79 16.70 4.68
CA PHE A 186 -19.15 17.67 3.78
C PHE A 186 -17.70 17.92 4.20
N THR A 187 -17.43 18.03 5.51
CA THR A 187 -16.08 18.25 6.06
C THR A 187 -15.33 16.95 6.33
N ASN A 188 -16.04 15.85 6.58
CA ASN A 188 -15.44 14.55 6.97
C ASN A 188 -15.26 13.54 5.81
N GLY A 189 -15.59 13.92 4.57
CA GLY A 189 -15.50 13.02 3.42
C GLY A 189 -14.08 12.57 3.07
N ASN A 190 -13.87 11.27 2.90
CA ASN A 190 -12.62 10.63 2.45
C ASN A 190 -12.63 10.37 0.94
N CYS A 191 -11.48 10.33 0.28
CA CYS A 191 -11.47 10.03 -1.15
C CYS A 191 -11.61 8.53 -1.41
N ILE A 192 -10.63 7.71 -1.01
CA ILE A 192 -10.64 6.25 -1.19
C ILE A 192 -10.51 5.57 0.17
N SER A 193 -11.50 4.77 0.54
CA SER A 193 -11.53 4.03 1.82
C SER A 193 -11.58 2.53 1.57
N ILE A 194 -10.66 1.80 2.20
CA ILE A 194 -10.64 0.33 2.28
C ILE A 194 -11.05 -0.08 3.68
N GLY A 195 -12.19 -0.74 3.78
CA GLY A 195 -12.76 -1.16 5.05
C GLY A 195 -13.31 0.02 5.87
N GLU A 196 -14.00 -0.35 6.93
CA GLU A 196 -14.48 0.55 7.97
C GLU A 196 -14.27 -0.17 9.31
N LYS A 197 -13.87 0.57 10.35
CA LYS A 197 -13.59 0.01 11.66
C LYS A 197 -14.76 -0.85 12.16
N ASN A 198 -14.48 -2.08 12.59
CA ASN A 198 -15.46 -3.06 13.06
C ASN A 198 -16.58 -3.45 12.06
N LYS A 199 -16.49 -3.11 10.77
CA LYS A 199 -17.53 -3.44 9.75
C LYS A 199 -17.06 -4.46 8.71
N GLY A 200 -16.08 -5.27 9.08
CA GLY A 200 -15.52 -6.31 8.24
C GLY A 200 -14.19 -5.91 7.61
N ARG A 201 -13.36 -6.92 7.39
CA ARG A 201 -11.95 -6.74 7.06
C ARG A 201 -11.66 -7.18 5.63
N SER A 202 -11.20 -6.24 4.82
CA SER A 202 -10.82 -6.46 3.43
C SER A 202 -9.37 -6.94 3.33
N HIS A 203 -9.04 -7.66 2.27
CA HIS A 203 -7.66 -7.98 1.94
C HIS A 203 -7.40 -8.03 0.43
N HIS A 204 -6.13 -7.99 0.03
CA HIS A 204 -5.72 -8.08 -1.38
C HIS A 204 -6.33 -6.94 -2.21
N ILE A 205 -5.90 -5.72 -1.94
CA ILE A 205 -6.43 -4.50 -2.56
C ILE A 205 -5.28 -3.73 -3.22
N ASN A 206 -5.47 -3.36 -4.48
CA ASN A 206 -4.53 -2.57 -5.26
C ASN A 206 -5.13 -1.19 -5.56
N ILE A 207 -4.47 -0.13 -5.11
CA ILE A 207 -4.78 1.28 -5.41
C ILE A 207 -3.60 1.83 -6.22
N LEU A 208 -3.78 1.95 -7.54
CA LEU A 208 -2.69 2.15 -8.50
C LEU A 208 -2.90 3.40 -9.36
N ASN A 209 -1.85 4.19 -9.58
CA ASN A 209 -1.86 5.26 -10.61
C ASN A 209 -2.98 6.31 -10.46
N ASN A 210 -3.54 6.48 -9.26
CA ASN A 210 -4.66 7.39 -9.05
C ASN A 210 -4.18 8.80 -8.69
N LYS A 211 -5.02 9.79 -8.97
CA LYS A 211 -4.87 11.16 -8.47
C LYS A 211 -5.96 11.40 -7.44
N VAL A 212 -5.60 11.68 -6.19
CA VAL A 212 -6.52 11.66 -5.05
C VAL A 212 -6.38 12.94 -4.25
N HIS A 213 -7.39 13.81 -4.25
CA HIS A 213 -7.21 15.13 -3.68
C HIS A 213 -8.47 15.86 -3.22
N ASP A 214 -8.23 16.93 -2.46
CA ASP A 214 -9.24 17.88 -1.99
C ASP A 214 -10.33 17.22 -1.14
N CYS A 215 -10.01 16.12 -0.43
CA CYS A 215 -10.89 15.48 0.54
C CYS A 215 -10.76 16.10 1.93
N GLY A 216 -11.91 16.33 2.57
CA GLY A 216 -11.95 16.92 3.91
C GLY A 216 -11.30 16.00 4.94
N GLY A 217 -11.51 14.68 4.79
CA GLY A 217 -10.86 13.59 5.49
C GLY A 217 -9.62 13.04 4.78
N ALA A 218 -9.38 11.73 4.93
CA ALA A 218 -8.21 11.07 4.36
C ALA A 218 -8.24 11.03 2.83
N GLY A 219 -7.06 11.02 2.22
CA GLY A 219 -6.92 10.75 0.78
C GLY A 219 -7.17 9.26 0.50
N ILE A 220 -6.23 8.41 0.92
CA ILE A 220 -6.34 6.95 0.82
C ILE A 220 -6.23 6.37 2.22
N SER A 221 -7.30 5.75 2.71
CA SER A 221 -7.31 5.08 4.02
C SER A 221 -7.53 3.59 3.85
N ALA A 222 -6.70 2.78 4.52
CA ALA A 222 -6.91 1.35 4.69
C ALA A 222 -7.08 1.05 6.18
N THR A 223 -8.31 0.76 6.59
CA THR A 223 -8.67 0.49 7.97
C THR A 223 -8.98 -1.00 8.13
N GLU A 224 -8.29 -1.67 9.06
CA GLU A 224 -8.45 -3.11 9.29
C GLU A 224 -8.31 -3.94 8.00
N ALA A 225 -7.25 -3.65 7.23
CA ALA A 225 -6.96 -4.32 5.96
C ALA A 225 -5.66 -5.14 6.01
N ASP A 226 -5.51 -6.06 5.05
CA ASP A 226 -4.30 -6.86 4.82
C ASP A 226 -3.99 -6.94 3.31
N TYR A 227 -2.75 -7.27 2.92
CA TYR A 227 -2.38 -7.42 1.51
C TYR A 227 -2.73 -6.19 0.66
N VAL A 228 -2.38 -4.99 1.12
CA VAL A 228 -2.71 -3.73 0.44
C VAL A 228 -1.51 -3.20 -0.32
N LYS A 229 -1.71 -2.86 -1.60
CA LYS A 229 -0.72 -2.14 -2.42
C LYS A 229 -1.26 -0.77 -2.79
N VAL A 230 -0.61 0.29 -2.30
CA VAL A 230 -0.84 1.69 -2.68
C VAL A 230 0.39 2.15 -3.46
N ASP A 231 0.28 2.16 -4.79
CA ASP A 231 1.45 2.31 -5.66
C ASP A 231 1.24 3.35 -6.77
N ASN A 232 2.25 4.21 -6.97
CA ASN A 232 2.26 5.24 -8.01
C ASN A 232 1.07 6.21 -7.98
N ASN A 233 0.55 6.55 -6.79
CA ASN A 233 -0.54 7.52 -6.66
C ASN A 233 0.00 8.94 -6.41
N THR A 234 -0.79 9.95 -6.79
CA THR A 234 -0.56 11.35 -6.43
C THR A 234 -1.65 11.79 -5.47
N VAL A 235 -1.33 12.01 -4.20
CA VAL A 235 -2.26 12.22 -3.10
C VAL A 235 -2.02 13.57 -2.42
N PHE A 236 -2.94 14.52 -2.54
CA PHE A 236 -2.66 15.89 -2.07
C PHE A 236 -3.87 16.70 -1.63
N ASN A 237 -3.63 17.77 -0.88
CA ASN A 237 -4.67 18.67 -0.36
C ASN A 237 -5.78 17.95 0.42
N ASN A 238 -5.48 16.82 1.07
CA ASN A 238 -6.45 16.09 1.88
C ASN A 238 -6.33 16.46 3.37
N SER A 239 -7.31 16.03 4.15
CA SER A 239 -7.38 16.13 5.61
C SER A 239 -7.62 17.53 6.17
N TRP A 240 -8.03 18.46 5.30
CA TRP A 240 -8.14 19.88 5.63
C TRP A 240 -9.19 20.17 6.71
N TYR A 241 -10.33 19.50 6.67
CA TYR A 241 -11.52 19.92 7.41
C TYR A 241 -12.14 18.85 8.29
N ALA A 242 -11.73 17.59 8.16
CA ALA A 242 -12.28 16.54 8.99
C ALA A 242 -11.94 16.77 10.46
N VAL A 243 -12.88 16.41 11.33
CA VAL A 243 -12.72 16.51 12.78
C VAL A 243 -11.96 15.31 13.34
N HIS A 244 -11.28 14.52 12.51
CA HIS A 244 -10.51 13.33 12.87
C HIS A 244 -9.03 13.49 12.51
N GLY A 245 -8.15 12.69 13.13
CA GLY A 245 -6.72 12.63 12.81
C GLY A 245 -6.45 12.01 11.44
N CYS A 246 -6.70 12.74 10.35
CA CYS A 246 -6.56 12.24 8.98
C CYS A 246 -5.16 12.53 8.39
N SER A 247 -4.78 11.78 7.36
CA SER A 247 -3.54 11.96 6.59
C SER A 247 -3.78 11.70 5.09
N GLY A 248 -2.77 11.98 4.27
CA GLY A 248 -2.81 11.69 2.84
C GLY A 248 -3.03 10.19 2.58
N ILE A 249 -2.11 9.35 3.04
CA ILE A 249 -2.20 7.89 2.95
C ILE A 249 -2.08 7.29 4.36
N SER A 250 -3.07 6.50 4.78
CA SER A 250 -3.13 5.91 6.12
C SER A 250 -3.35 4.40 6.08
N MET A 251 -2.48 3.64 6.74
CA MET A 251 -2.68 2.22 7.04
C MET A 251 -3.01 2.10 8.54
N LEU A 252 -4.27 1.87 8.88
CA LEU A 252 -4.79 1.97 10.25
C LEU A 252 -5.28 0.60 10.76
N ASN A 253 -4.83 0.21 11.96
CA ASN A 253 -5.24 -1.04 12.62
C ASN A 253 -5.10 -2.27 11.70
N ASN A 254 -3.96 -2.41 11.03
CA ASN A 254 -3.76 -3.53 10.10
C ASN A 254 -3.95 -4.88 10.81
N TRP A 255 -4.59 -5.83 10.13
CA TRP A 255 -4.86 -7.17 10.67
C TRP A 255 -4.24 -8.22 9.75
N SER A 256 -3.95 -9.41 10.27
CA SER A 256 -3.38 -10.49 9.45
C SER A 256 -4.45 -11.49 9.04
N SER A 257 -4.71 -11.61 7.73
CA SER A 257 -5.64 -12.59 7.15
C SER A 257 -5.06 -14.01 7.08
N ASP A 258 -3.76 -14.15 7.32
CA ASP A 258 -3.03 -15.41 7.36
C ASP A 258 -1.81 -15.31 8.30
N ASN A 259 -1.00 -16.37 8.35
CA ASN A 259 0.18 -16.46 9.20
C ASN A 259 1.49 -16.02 8.51
N LYS A 260 1.44 -15.48 7.29
CA LYS A 260 2.65 -15.04 6.59
C LYS A 260 3.17 -13.75 7.20
N GLN A 261 4.49 -13.71 7.44
CA GLN A 261 5.17 -12.61 8.13
C GLN A 261 5.98 -11.69 7.20
N GLY A 262 6.10 -12.05 5.92
CA GLY A 262 6.81 -11.25 4.92
C GLY A 262 6.11 -9.93 4.60
N TYR A 263 6.64 -9.21 3.61
CA TYR A 263 5.97 -8.01 3.13
C TYR A 263 4.59 -8.33 2.57
N LYS A 264 3.60 -7.65 3.11
CA LYS A 264 2.19 -7.82 2.76
C LYS A 264 1.54 -6.49 2.41
N ILE A 265 1.97 -5.39 3.02
CA ILE A 265 1.52 -4.06 2.66
C ILE A 265 2.66 -3.29 2.00
N PHE A 266 2.36 -2.68 0.84
CA PHE A 266 3.30 -1.91 0.04
C PHE A 266 2.72 -0.51 -0.17
N VAL A 267 3.39 0.51 0.34
CA VAL A 267 3.10 1.91 0.05
C VAL A 267 4.29 2.46 -0.73
N THR A 268 4.22 2.39 -2.06
CA THR A 268 5.38 2.59 -2.93
C THR A 268 5.17 3.63 -4.02
N ASN A 269 6.24 4.33 -4.39
CA ASN A 269 6.25 5.24 -5.54
C ASN A 269 5.15 6.34 -5.51
N ASN A 270 4.63 6.71 -4.34
CA ASN A 270 3.58 7.72 -4.24
C ASN A 270 4.17 9.13 -4.12
N ARG A 271 3.45 10.12 -4.63
CA ARG A 271 3.64 11.53 -4.29
C ARG A 271 2.57 11.93 -3.28
N SER A 272 2.95 12.32 -2.07
CA SER A 272 2.00 12.75 -1.04
C SER A 272 2.36 14.14 -0.50
N TYR A 273 1.51 15.15 -0.72
CA TYR A 273 1.86 16.53 -0.43
C TYR A 273 0.68 17.44 -0.05
N ASN A 274 0.95 18.54 0.65
CA ASN A 274 -0.06 19.52 1.09
C ASN A 274 -1.25 18.93 1.87
N ASN A 275 -1.14 17.70 2.36
CA ASN A 275 -2.12 17.14 3.28
C ASN A 275 -1.92 17.84 4.62
N ARG A 276 -2.99 18.29 5.26
CA ARG A 276 -2.90 19.14 6.46
C ARG A 276 -4.23 19.17 7.17
N MET A 277 -4.25 19.21 8.50
CA MET A 277 -5.46 19.60 9.23
C MET A 277 -5.50 21.11 9.46
N TYR A 278 -6.68 21.72 9.22
CA TYR A 278 -7.00 23.09 9.64
C TYR A 278 -8.03 23.11 10.76
N VAL A 279 -8.81 22.05 10.92
CA VAL A 279 -9.78 21.86 12.01
C VAL A 279 -9.18 20.92 13.06
N PRO A 280 -9.25 21.24 14.37
CA PRO A 280 -8.76 20.37 15.43
C PRO A 280 -9.43 18.98 15.42
N TRP A 281 -8.68 17.93 15.75
CA TRP A 281 -9.28 16.63 16.02
C TRP A 281 -10.21 16.75 17.23
N ILE A 282 -11.48 16.35 17.09
CA ILE A 282 -12.50 16.42 18.13
C ILE A 282 -12.10 15.74 19.45
N VAL A 283 -11.32 14.65 19.39
CA VAL A 283 -10.87 13.91 20.59
C VAL A 283 -9.68 14.60 21.25
N GLN A 284 -8.67 15.01 20.46
CA GLN A 284 -7.45 15.61 21.00
C GLN A 284 -7.57 17.11 21.25
N LYS A 285 -8.65 17.74 20.77
CA LYS A 285 -8.94 19.19 20.83
C LYS A 285 -7.78 20.06 20.32
N ARG A 286 -6.99 19.53 19.38
CA ARG A 286 -5.86 20.22 18.74
C ARG A 286 -5.55 19.60 17.38
N ILE A 287 -4.74 20.30 16.60
CA ILE A 287 -4.15 19.76 15.37
C ILE A 287 -3.09 18.72 15.74
N THR A 288 -3.21 17.53 15.17
CA THR A 288 -2.31 16.40 15.45
C THR A 288 -1.69 15.81 14.21
N ASP A 289 -2.37 15.86 13.06
CA ASP A 289 -2.01 15.11 11.86
C ASP A 289 -2.01 15.99 10.60
N GLY A 290 -2.42 15.44 9.46
CA GLY A 290 -2.11 15.98 8.13
C GLY A 290 -0.75 15.50 7.64
N ASN A 291 -0.43 14.23 7.87
CA ASN A 291 0.84 13.65 7.42
C ASN A 291 0.75 13.23 5.95
N GLY A 292 1.90 13.04 5.31
CA GLY A 292 1.95 12.48 3.95
C GLY A 292 1.54 11.00 3.95
N ILE A 293 2.24 10.18 4.72
CA ILE A 293 2.02 8.73 4.86
C ILE A 293 2.13 8.34 6.34
N ILE A 294 1.20 7.50 6.81
CA ILE A 294 1.22 6.96 8.18
C ILE A 294 0.86 5.47 8.21
N VAL A 295 1.59 4.70 9.02
CA VAL A 295 1.14 3.40 9.54
C VAL A 295 0.79 3.60 11.01
N ASP A 296 -0.45 3.33 11.37
CA ASP A 296 -1.04 3.79 12.61
C ASP A 296 -1.71 2.65 13.39
N VAL A 297 -1.45 2.61 14.69
CA VAL A 297 -2.02 1.69 15.69
C VAL A 297 -2.08 0.23 15.20
N SER A 298 -0.99 -0.26 14.61
CA SER A 298 -0.92 -1.59 13.97
C SER A 298 -0.08 -2.60 14.76
N LYS A 299 0.04 -2.42 16.08
CA LYS A 299 0.64 -3.43 16.97
C LYS A 299 -0.11 -4.76 16.89
N GLY A 300 0.64 -5.86 16.83
CA GLY A 300 0.10 -7.21 16.66
C GLY A 300 -0.12 -7.64 15.20
N TYR A 301 0.03 -6.73 14.22
CA TYR A 301 0.10 -7.14 12.81
C TYR A 301 1.32 -8.05 12.61
N ARG A 302 1.11 -9.21 11.99
CA ARG A 302 2.15 -10.24 11.78
C ARG A 302 2.94 -10.03 10.49
N GLY A 303 2.30 -9.40 9.50
CA GLY A 303 2.95 -9.07 8.23
C GLY A 303 3.92 -7.89 8.40
N ARG A 304 4.70 -7.64 7.35
CA ARG A 304 5.58 -6.47 7.27
C ARG A 304 5.04 -5.45 6.28
N VAL A 305 5.21 -4.17 6.62
CA VAL A 305 4.87 -3.03 5.76
C VAL A 305 6.14 -2.48 5.12
N LEU A 306 6.14 -2.31 3.80
CA LEU A 306 7.20 -1.59 3.06
C LEU A 306 6.68 -0.23 2.60
N ILE A 307 7.33 0.84 3.05
CA ILE A 307 7.11 2.20 2.59
C ILE A 307 8.35 2.64 1.83
N ALA A 308 8.31 2.61 0.50
CA ALA A 308 9.52 2.84 -0.30
C ALA A 308 9.32 3.70 -1.54
N ASN A 309 10.38 4.40 -1.95
CA ASN A 309 10.39 5.24 -3.15
C ASN A 309 9.37 6.38 -3.12
N ASN A 310 8.82 6.77 -1.97
CA ASN A 310 7.81 7.82 -1.95
C ASN A 310 8.45 9.20 -1.94
N LEU A 311 7.75 10.16 -2.53
CA LEU A 311 8.02 11.59 -2.44
C LEU A 311 6.99 12.21 -1.52
N THR A 312 7.42 12.77 -0.39
CA THR A 312 6.53 13.48 0.53
C THR A 312 7.01 14.90 0.73
N TYR A 313 6.13 15.89 0.56
CA TYR A 313 6.56 17.27 0.70
C TYR A 313 5.44 18.21 1.13
N LYS A 314 5.79 19.25 1.90
CA LYS A 314 4.85 20.31 2.30
C LYS A 314 3.59 19.83 3.01
N ASN A 315 3.60 18.63 3.61
CA ASN A 315 2.51 18.18 4.46
C ASN A 315 2.51 18.97 5.78
N GLY A 316 1.34 19.17 6.38
CA GLY A 316 1.16 19.87 7.66
C GLY A 316 1.82 19.12 8.81
N GLY A 317 1.59 17.81 8.87
CA GLY A 317 2.31 16.88 9.71
C GLY A 317 3.59 16.38 9.05
N SER A 318 3.99 15.18 9.43
CA SER A 318 5.23 14.53 8.99
C SER A 318 5.15 14.11 7.52
N GLY A 319 6.28 13.87 6.88
CA GLY A 319 6.32 13.24 5.56
C GLY A 319 5.83 11.80 5.64
N ILE A 320 6.55 10.97 6.40
CA ILE A 320 6.25 9.55 6.58
C ILE A 320 6.48 9.18 8.05
N HIS A 321 5.58 8.45 8.69
CA HIS A 321 5.93 7.86 9.99
C HIS A 321 5.17 6.59 10.35
N SER A 322 5.76 5.83 11.26
CA SER A 322 5.13 4.73 11.98
C SER A 322 4.70 5.22 13.36
N HIS A 323 3.43 5.10 13.70
CA HIS A 323 2.90 5.40 15.03
C HIS A 323 2.27 4.16 15.64
N ASP A 324 2.69 3.83 16.87
CA ASP A 324 2.15 2.71 17.65
C ASP A 324 1.99 1.40 16.84
N SER A 325 3.03 1.07 16.07
CA SER A 325 3.00 0.00 15.07
C SER A 325 4.27 -0.85 15.11
N GLN A 326 4.28 -1.97 14.38
CA GLN A 326 5.43 -2.86 14.31
C GLN A 326 5.67 -3.43 12.92
N HIS A 327 6.88 -3.93 12.67
CA HIS A 327 7.28 -4.55 11.40
C HIS A 327 7.09 -3.60 10.22
N VAL A 328 7.74 -2.44 10.28
CA VAL A 328 7.66 -1.40 9.23
C VAL A 328 9.04 -1.06 8.71
N ASP A 329 9.21 -1.08 7.40
CA ASP A 329 10.45 -0.63 6.75
C ASP A 329 10.15 0.61 5.91
N ILE A 330 10.84 1.72 6.22
CA ILE A 330 10.73 3.01 5.54
C ILE A 330 12.05 3.25 4.79
N ILE A 331 12.06 2.91 3.51
CA ILE A 331 13.29 2.71 2.73
C ILE A 331 13.31 3.59 1.48
N ASN A 332 14.43 4.28 1.20
CA ASN A 332 14.60 5.00 -0.08
C ASN A 332 13.47 6.01 -0.38
N ASN A 333 13.02 6.78 0.61
CA ASN A 333 12.05 7.85 0.39
C ASN A 333 12.74 9.21 0.37
N THR A 334 12.13 10.19 -0.29
CA THR A 334 12.54 11.60 -0.22
C THR A 334 11.45 12.41 0.47
N ALA A 335 11.76 12.97 1.63
CA ALA A 335 10.89 13.88 2.39
C ALA A 335 11.44 15.30 2.35
N TYR A 336 10.63 16.27 1.94
CA TYR A 336 11.05 17.65 1.71
C TYR A 336 10.08 18.68 2.29
N LEU A 337 10.55 19.43 3.29
CA LEU A 337 9.84 20.53 3.93
C LEU A 337 8.42 20.12 4.34
N ASN A 338 8.26 18.99 5.01
CA ASN A 338 7.01 18.67 5.70
C ASN A 338 6.93 19.49 7.00
N GLN A 339 6.06 19.09 7.93
CA GLN A 339 5.84 19.75 9.22
C GLN A 339 5.42 21.22 9.08
N GLN A 340 4.56 21.50 8.11
CA GLN A 340 4.08 22.86 7.82
C GLN A 340 3.09 23.38 8.87
N SER A 341 2.56 22.52 9.76
CA SER A 341 1.65 22.89 10.86
C SER A 341 2.41 23.38 12.09
N PRO A 342 2.53 24.70 12.32
CA PRO A 342 3.15 25.23 13.54
C PRO A 342 2.50 24.73 14.82
N GLU A 343 1.20 24.39 14.77
CA GLU A 343 0.40 23.86 15.86
C GLU A 343 0.91 22.51 16.38
N ILE A 344 1.62 21.74 15.54
CA ILE A 344 2.15 20.41 15.87
C ILE A 344 3.56 20.50 16.51
N LYS A 345 4.30 21.60 16.27
CA LYS A 345 5.75 21.72 16.54
C LYS A 345 6.17 21.47 17.99
N LYS A 346 5.25 21.57 18.96
CA LYS A 346 5.52 21.29 20.39
C LYS A 346 5.74 19.82 20.73
N LYS A 347 5.47 18.88 19.81
CA LYS A 347 5.72 17.44 19.99
C LYS A 347 6.77 17.01 18.98
N ALA A 348 7.87 16.41 19.45
CA ALA A 348 9.00 15.98 18.62
C ALA A 348 8.55 15.05 17.48
N LYS A 349 8.26 15.62 16.31
CA LYS A 349 8.00 14.91 15.05
C LYS A 349 9.15 15.15 14.08
N GLY A 350 9.37 14.20 13.19
CA GLY A 350 10.38 14.28 12.13
C GLY A 350 9.78 14.46 10.73
N GLU A 351 10.63 14.72 9.74
CA GLU A 351 10.31 14.49 8.32
C GLU A 351 9.94 13.02 8.11
N ILE A 352 10.78 12.13 8.64
CA ILE A 352 10.53 10.68 8.70
C ILE A 352 10.91 10.16 10.08
N TYR A 353 10.01 9.42 10.74
CA TYR A 353 10.32 8.83 12.03
C TYR A 353 9.45 7.63 12.40
N ALA A 354 9.79 6.98 13.51
CA ALA A 354 8.91 6.06 14.23
C ALA A 354 8.68 6.56 15.66
N GLY A 355 7.46 6.36 16.18
CA GLY A 355 7.13 6.65 17.57
C GLY A 355 6.23 5.57 18.15
N TYR A 356 6.47 5.19 19.40
CA TYR A 356 5.76 4.12 20.11
C TYR A 356 5.80 2.77 19.37
N SER A 357 6.76 2.61 18.47
CA SER A 357 6.81 1.52 17.49
C SER A 357 7.92 0.53 17.78
N SER A 358 7.84 -0.66 17.19
CA SER A 358 8.86 -1.69 17.36
C SER A 358 9.25 -2.42 16.07
N ASP A 359 10.50 -2.85 15.95
CA ASP A 359 11.00 -3.51 14.73
C ASP A 359 10.71 -2.67 13.47
N VAL A 360 11.29 -1.47 13.48
CA VAL A 360 11.20 -0.51 12.38
C VAL A 360 12.59 -0.21 11.83
N LYS A 361 12.71 -0.21 10.50
CA LYS A 361 13.95 0.16 9.80
C LYS A 361 13.71 1.41 8.96
N ILE A 362 14.45 2.48 9.24
CA ILE A 362 14.39 3.74 8.50
C ILE A 362 15.73 3.94 7.79
N PHE A 363 15.82 3.51 6.53
CA PHE A 363 17.08 3.40 5.79
C PHE A 363 17.06 4.12 4.44
N ASN A 364 18.23 4.58 3.99
CA ASN A 364 18.42 5.17 2.66
C ASN A 364 17.51 6.36 2.34
N ASN A 365 16.93 7.04 3.33
CA ASN A 365 16.01 8.14 3.05
C ASN A 365 16.78 9.46 2.90
N ILE A 366 16.24 10.39 2.11
CA ILE A 366 16.63 11.80 2.17
C ILE A 366 15.57 12.55 2.98
N MET A 367 15.99 13.20 4.06
CA MET A 367 15.14 14.01 4.95
C MET A 367 15.63 15.46 4.93
N TYR A 368 14.89 16.31 4.22
CA TYR A 368 15.17 17.74 4.10
C TYR A 368 14.12 18.50 4.91
N ALA A 369 14.41 18.80 6.18
CA ALA A 369 13.46 19.49 7.06
C ALA A 369 13.55 21.01 6.90
N SER A 370 12.55 21.76 7.39
CA SER A 370 12.71 23.21 7.56
C SER A 370 13.79 23.52 8.61
N PRO A 371 14.53 24.63 8.51
CA PRO A 371 15.56 24.97 9.50
C PRO A 371 14.99 24.98 10.93
N GLY A 372 15.70 24.35 11.87
CA GLY A 372 15.27 24.20 13.26
C GLY A 372 14.21 23.12 13.52
N ASN A 373 13.42 22.70 12.51
CA ASN A 373 12.55 21.54 12.66
C ASN A 373 13.38 20.25 12.77
N ALA A 374 12.83 19.22 13.41
CA ALA A 374 13.52 17.94 13.52
C ALA A 374 13.37 17.12 12.23
N VAL A 375 14.44 16.42 11.80
CA VAL A 375 14.37 15.46 10.68
C VAL A 375 13.78 14.11 11.11
N ASN A 376 14.02 13.71 12.36
CA ASN A 376 13.60 12.43 12.91
C ASN A 376 13.27 12.55 14.41
N SER A 377 12.84 11.45 15.02
CA SER A 377 12.57 11.35 16.45
C SER A 377 12.74 9.92 16.95
N ASP A 378 12.93 9.75 18.26
CA ASP A 378 12.98 8.44 18.88
C ASP A 378 12.14 8.40 20.17
N VAL A 379 10.83 8.37 19.99
CA VAL A 379 9.89 8.47 21.09
C VAL A 379 9.36 7.07 21.43
N LYS A 380 9.83 6.51 22.54
CA LYS A 380 9.34 5.24 23.12
C LYS A 380 9.35 4.07 22.13
N ASN A 381 10.40 3.97 21.33
CA ASN A 381 10.57 2.88 20.38
C ASN A 381 11.30 1.69 20.99
N VAL A 382 11.15 0.52 20.37
CA VAL A 382 11.89 -0.71 20.72
C VAL A 382 12.44 -1.35 19.45
N ASN A 383 13.75 -1.59 19.34
CA ASN A 383 14.36 -2.17 18.14
C ASN A 383 14.02 -1.36 16.86
N VAL A 384 14.21 -0.04 16.92
CA VAL A 384 14.09 0.85 15.76
C VAL A 384 15.48 1.29 15.36
N SER A 385 15.77 1.21 14.07
CA SER A 385 17.09 1.53 13.52
C SER A 385 16.99 2.58 12.42
N TYR A 386 17.83 3.60 12.54
CA TYR A 386 18.12 4.58 11.49
C TYR A 386 19.51 4.25 10.95
N ASN A 387 19.67 4.19 9.63
CA ASN A 387 21.00 4.05 9.02
C ASN A 387 20.97 4.45 7.55
N TYR A 388 22.12 4.83 6.99
CA TYR A 388 22.23 5.23 5.58
C TYR A 388 21.27 6.37 5.16
N ASN A 389 20.78 7.20 6.07
CA ASN A 389 19.92 8.34 5.73
C ASN A 389 20.76 9.60 5.42
N VAL A 390 20.15 10.56 4.72
CA VAL A 390 20.69 11.91 4.50
C VAL A 390 19.83 12.90 5.27
N TYR A 391 20.45 13.67 6.14
CA TYR A 391 19.83 14.77 6.89
C TYR A 391 20.33 16.11 6.34
N SER A 392 19.42 17.06 6.15
CA SER A 392 19.78 18.33 5.48
C SER A 392 19.06 19.55 6.03
N ASN A 393 19.54 20.73 5.60
CA ASN A 393 18.93 22.05 5.79
C ASN A 393 18.90 22.57 7.24
N ASN A 394 20.03 22.49 7.95
CA ASN A 394 20.20 22.99 9.32
C ASN A 394 19.09 22.51 10.28
N SER A 395 18.72 21.24 10.13
CA SER A 395 17.67 20.58 10.88
C SER A 395 18.16 20.05 12.22
N THR A 396 17.26 19.94 13.19
CA THR A 396 17.54 19.24 14.46
C THR A 396 17.53 17.72 14.22
N ILE A 397 18.58 17.02 14.64
CA ILE A 397 18.68 15.56 14.52
C ILE A 397 18.54 14.96 15.92
N LYS A 398 17.65 13.97 16.09
CA LYS A 398 17.41 13.34 17.40
C LYS A 398 18.09 12.00 17.54
N VAL A 399 18.17 11.24 16.45
CA VAL A 399 18.87 9.95 16.39
C VAL A 399 19.67 9.85 15.11
N THR A 400 20.80 9.17 15.17
CA THR A 400 21.66 8.89 14.02
C THR A 400 22.07 7.42 14.03
N GLY A 401 22.24 6.87 12.83
CA GLY A 401 22.91 5.61 12.55
C GLY A 401 24.36 5.80 12.13
N SER A 402 25.13 4.72 12.18
CA SER A 402 26.58 4.75 11.90
C SER A 402 26.96 5.18 10.48
N HIS A 403 26.05 5.05 9.50
CA HIS A 403 26.27 5.43 8.11
C HIS A 403 25.35 6.57 7.66
N ASP A 404 24.64 7.23 8.58
CA ASP A 404 23.89 8.43 8.24
C ASP A 404 24.85 9.56 7.84
N MET A 405 24.38 10.48 6.99
CA MET A 405 25.15 11.63 6.56
C MET A 405 24.38 12.93 6.77
N ILE A 406 25.08 13.99 7.14
CA ILE A 406 24.54 15.35 7.17
C ILE A 406 25.10 16.06 5.94
N ALA A 407 24.27 16.26 4.92
CA ALA A 407 24.71 16.85 3.66
C ALA A 407 23.56 17.48 2.88
N ASP A 408 23.89 18.43 2.00
CA ASP A 408 22.95 18.90 0.98
C ASP A 408 22.77 17.80 -0.08
N PRO A 409 21.54 17.29 -0.32
CA PRO A 409 21.29 16.26 -1.34
C PRO A 409 21.50 16.76 -2.76
N LYS A 410 21.70 18.07 -3.00
CA LYS A 410 21.94 18.65 -4.33
C LYS A 410 20.86 18.25 -5.33
N PHE A 411 19.59 18.50 -4.99
CA PHE A 411 18.48 18.28 -5.92
C PHE A 411 18.64 19.11 -7.21
N VAL A 412 18.13 18.59 -8.33
CA VAL A 412 18.11 19.28 -9.63
C VAL A 412 17.33 20.59 -9.50
N ASN A 413 16.06 20.52 -9.07
CA ASN A 413 15.23 21.69 -8.81
C ASN A 413 14.09 21.39 -7.82
N ALA A 414 14.41 21.41 -6.52
CA ALA A 414 13.43 21.14 -5.47
C ALA A 414 12.26 22.13 -5.44
N SER A 415 12.48 23.39 -5.84
CA SER A 415 11.40 24.41 -5.90
C SER A 415 10.33 24.06 -6.93
N ALA A 416 10.73 23.44 -8.04
CA ALA A 416 9.85 22.88 -9.06
C ALA A 416 9.41 21.43 -8.76
N ARG A 417 9.68 20.91 -7.56
CA ARG A 417 9.36 19.55 -7.11
C ARG A 417 10.13 18.45 -7.86
N ASP A 418 11.27 18.82 -8.44
CA ASP A 418 12.21 17.88 -9.05
C ASP A 418 13.30 17.50 -8.04
N PHE A 419 13.08 16.37 -7.38
CA PHE A 419 13.97 15.83 -6.34
C PHE A 419 14.97 14.80 -6.89
N ARG A 420 15.16 14.74 -8.21
CA ARG A 420 16.31 14.02 -8.78
C ARG A 420 17.61 14.64 -8.28
N LEU A 421 18.66 13.85 -8.19
CA LEU A 421 19.97 14.29 -7.70
C LEU A 421 20.79 14.89 -8.85
N LYS A 422 21.57 15.93 -8.57
CA LYS A 422 22.65 16.37 -9.47
C LYS A 422 23.82 15.38 -9.35
N SER A 423 24.64 15.28 -10.41
CA SER A 423 25.82 14.39 -10.45
C SER A 423 26.83 14.61 -9.32
N THR A 424 26.83 15.79 -8.70
CA THR A 424 27.68 16.13 -7.55
C THR A 424 27.05 15.80 -6.19
N SER A 425 25.93 15.08 -6.16
CA SER A 425 25.23 14.78 -4.91
C SER A 425 25.99 13.74 -4.08
N PRO A 426 26.16 13.96 -2.76
CA PRO A 426 26.73 12.95 -1.86
C PRO A 426 25.80 11.75 -1.62
N ALA A 427 24.52 11.86 -2.00
CA ALA A 427 23.57 10.77 -1.89
C ALA A 427 23.76 9.68 -2.97
N ILE A 428 24.58 9.94 -4.00
CA ILE A 428 24.84 9.01 -5.10
C ILE A 428 25.75 7.85 -4.65
N ASN A 429 25.42 6.62 -5.04
CA ASN A 429 26.17 5.38 -4.76
C ASN A 429 26.54 5.20 -3.27
N SER A 430 25.73 5.70 -2.34
CA SER A 430 26.06 5.73 -0.92
C SER A 430 25.04 5.05 -0.01
N GLY A 431 24.02 4.40 -0.57
CA GLY A 431 22.99 3.66 0.14
C GLY A 431 23.31 2.18 0.38
N LEU A 432 22.47 1.51 1.16
CA LEU A 432 22.49 0.08 1.40
C LEU A 432 21.59 -0.66 0.39
N LYS A 433 22.09 -1.71 -0.27
CA LYS A 433 21.26 -2.53 -1.16
C LYS A 433 20.12 -3.21 -0.38
N TRP A 434 18.88 -2.99 -0.82
CA TRP A 434 17.68 -3.61 -0.26
C TRP A 434 17.10 -4.63 -1.25
N SER A 435 17.19 -5.93 -0.95
CA SER A 435 16.93 -6.99 -1.94
C SER A 435 15.51 -7.01 -2.50
N SER A 436 14.50 -6.56 -1.73
CA SER A 436 13.11 -6.49 -2.20
C SER A 436 12.80 -5.24 -3.05
N LEU A 437 13.75 -4.32 -3.22
CA LEU A 437 13.58 -3.09 -3.97
C LEU A 437 14.46 -3.09 -5.23
N THR A 438 13.87 -3.44 -6.37
CA THR A 438 14.60 -3.59 -7.64
C THR A 438 14.57 -2.36 -8.53
N THR A 439 13.62 -1.45 -8.32
CA THR A 439 13.49 -0.22 -9.11
C THR A 439 13.42 1.05 -8.28
N ASP A 440 13.70 2.16 -8.94
CA ASP A 440 13.49 3.50 -8.41
C ASP A 440 12.09 4.05 -8.64
N PHE A 441 11.87 5.29 -8.21
CA PHE A 441 10.60 5.99 -8.37
C PHE A 441 10.15 6.15 -9.83
N LEU A 442 11.08 6.18 -10.78
CA LEU A 442 10.80 6.27 -12.22
C LEU A 442 10.73 4.89 -12.88
N GLY A 443 10.94 3.81 -12.13
CA GLY A 443 11.00 2.44 -12.64
C GLY A 443 12.37 2.03 -13.19
N ASN A 444 13.42 2.84 -12.99
CA ASN A 444 14.78 2.47 -13.36
C ASN A 444 15.35 1.40 -12.43
N PRO A 445 16.35 0.60 -12.84
CA PRO A 445 17.05 -0.29 -11.91
C PRO A 445 17.60 0.45 -10.69
N ARG A 446 17.40 -0.10 -9.49
CA ARG A 446 17.78 0.51 -8.21
C ARG A 446 19.29 0.55 -7.96
N VAL A 447 20.09 -0.18 -8.73
CA VAL A 447 21.55 -0.13 -8.63
C VAL A 447 22.08 0.05 -10.05
N SER A 448 22.54 1.26 -10.37
CA SER A 448 23.20 1.56 -11.64
C SER A 448 24.73 1.63 -11.52
N GLY A 449 25.25 1.85 -10.31
CA GLY A 449 26.69 1.83 -10.00
C GLY A 449 27.05 0.73 -9.00
N TYR A 450 27.85 1.07 -7.99
CA TYR A 450 28.31 0.12 -6.97
C TYR A 450 27.26 -0.13 -5.87
N ALA A 451 26.44 0.86 -5.56
CA ALA A 451 25.42 0.84 -4.51
C ALA A 451 24.21 1.68 -4.94
N PRO A 452 23.02 1.49 -4.34
CA PRO A 452 21.90 2.38 -4.63
C PRO A 452 22.18 3.79 -4.13
N ASP A 453 21.57 4.77 -4.78
CA ASP A 453 21.46 6.12 -4.25
C ASP A 453 20.54 6.15 -3.02
N ARG A 454 20.77 7.12 -2.14
CA ARG A 454 19.83 7.44 -1.05
C ARG A 454 18.70 8.31 -1.62
N GLY A 455 17.48 8.09 -1.13
CA GLY A 455 16.27 8.76 -1.59
C GLY A 455 15.50 7.96 -2.63
N ALA A 456 14.47 8.60 -3.20
CA ALA A 456 13.50 7.94 -4.07
C ALA A 456 14.02 7.64 -5.49
N TYR A 457 14.98 8.43 -5.98
CA TYR A 457 15.51 8.33 -7.34
C TYR A 457 16.88 7.64 -7.36
N GLU A 458 17.18 6.91 -8.43
CA GLU A 458 18.57 6.61 -8.81
C GLU A 458 19.04 7.65 -9.83
N ASN A 459 20.23 8.20 -9.61
CA ASN A 459 20.93 8.99 -10.60
C ASN A 459 21.69 8.08 -11.57
N ARG A 460 21.79 8.52 -12.83
CA ARG A 460 22.58 7.87 -13.86
C ARG A 460 23.76 8.74 -14.26
#